data_AF-A0A1Q3C525-F1
#
_entry.id   AF-A0A1Q3C525-F1
#
_cell.length_a   1.000
_cell.length_b   1.000
_cell.length_c   1.000
_cell.angle_alpha   90.00
_cell.angle_beta   90.00
_cell.angle_gamma   90.00
#
_symmetry.space_group_name_H-M   'P 1'
#
loop_
_entity.id
_entity.type
_entity.pdbx_description
1 polymer ?
#
loop_
_entity_poly.entity_id
_entity_poly.type
_entity_poly.pdbx_seq_one_letter_code
_entity_poly.pdbx_strand_id
1 'polypeptide(L)'
;MIKGACWNIRGLNDRIKQGEVNLLILKHNIAFVGLLETRVRMGNRDRVTRMLPKGWSSVTNHSNSLIGRIWVLWNPNFVQFTVIGISNQTIQGSVTIVGGRPLLSKAMAEFEHCIRKREIEDLRQTGHLFSWNNKRTESGAVAKKIDRGLGNLWWFKEFSDLKAQFLRPGISDHSPCILPF
;
A
#
# COMPACT_ATOMS: atom_id res chain seq x y z
N MET A 1 4.45 -20.51 7.17
CA MET A 1 4.14 -19.63 6.02
C MET A 1 4.45 -18.20 6.41
N ILE A 2 5.32 -17.50 5.66
CA ILE A 2 5.65 -16.09 5.89
C ILE A 2 4.48 -15.23 5.39
N LYS A 3 4.05 -14.25 6.18
CA LYS A 3 2.92 -13.37 5.84
C LYS A 3 3.36 -11.92 5.78
N GLY A 4 2.80 -11.19 4.84
CA GLY A 4 2.94 -9.74 4.72
C GLY A 4 1.62 -9.02 4.97
N ALA A 5 1.67 -7.74 5.34
CA ALA A 5 0.50 -6.88 5.46
C ALA A 5 0.76 -5.50 4.84
N CYS A 6 -0.30 -4.82 4.40
CA CYS A 6 -0.25 -3.42 3.99
C CYS A 6 -1.41 -2.67 4.64
N TRP A 7 -1.16 -1.49 5.19
CA TRP A 7 -2.17 -0.70 5.87
C TRP A 7 -1.95 0.80 5.69
N ASN A 8 -2.97 1.48 5.12
CA ASN A 8 -3.07 2.94 5.20
C ASN A 8 -3.54 3.36 6.61
N ILE A 9 -2.61 3.81 7.44
CA ILE A 9 -2.84 4.09 8.88
C ILE A 9 -3.27 5.55 9.15
N ARG A 10 -3.06 6.44 8.17
CA ARG A 10 -3.34 7.89 8.26
C ARG A 10 -2.86 8.51 9.58
N GLY A 11 -1.56 8.59 9.76
CA GLY A 11 -0.93 9.11 10.98
C GLY A 11 -0.46 7.99 11.91
N LEU A 12 0.85 7.92 12.13
CA LEU A 12 1.51 6.94 13.00
C LEU A 12 2.16 7.62 14.22
N ASN A 13 1.94 8.91 14.44
CA ASN A 13 2.35 9.58 15.69
C ASN A 13 1.48 9.19 16.89
N ASP A 14 0.28 8.68 16.64
CA ASP A 14 -0.69 8.24 17.64
C ASP A 14 -0.27 6.89 18.25
N ARG A 15 -0.20 6.82 19.59
CA ARG A 15 0.22 5.60 20.32
C ARG A 15 -0.78 4.46 20.21
N ILE A 16 -2.08 4.75 20.14
CA ILE A 16 -3.11 3.72 19.96
C ILE A 16 -2.89 3.06 18.59
N LYS A 17 -2.69 3.87 17.54
CA LYS A 17 -2.41 3.35 16.19
C LYS A 17 -1.11 2.55 16.11
N GLN A 18 -0.07 2.96 16.84
CA GLN A 18 1.16 2.17 16.98
C GLN A 18 0.88 0.81 17.65
N GLY A 19 0.06 0.81 18.72
CA GLY A 19 -0.42 -0.39 19.39
C GLY A 19 -1.15 -1.34 18.44
N GLU A 20 -2.07 -0.83 17.63
CA GLU A 20 -2.81 -1.62 16.63
C GLU A 20 -1.88 -2.24 15.58
N VAL A 21 -0.86 -1.52 15.11
CA VAL A 21 0.15 -2.08 14.19
C VAL A 21 0.90 -3.24 14.86
N ASN A 22 1.29 -3.09 16.12
CA ASN A 22 1.95 -4.16 16.88
C ASN A 22 1.02 -5.37 17.08
N LEU A 23 -0.25 -5.14 17.42
CA LEU A 23 -1.25 -6.19 17.56
C LEU A 23 -1.48 -6.93 16.23
N LEU A 24 -1.58 -6.22 15.11
CA LEU A 24 -1.68 -6.81 13.77
C LEU A 24 -0.49 -7.76 13.50
N ILE A 25 0.73 -7.30 13.79
CA ILE A 25 1.95 -8.07 13.58
C ILE A 25 1.94 -9.36 14.40
N LEU A 26 1.66 -9.25 15.70
CA LEU A 26 1.68 -10.38 16.62
C LEU A 26 0.54 -11.37 16.34
N LYS A 27 -0.69 -10.87 16.25
CA LYS A 27 -1.91 -11.70 16.11
C LYS A 27 -1.90 -12.52 14.83
N HIS A 28 -1.36 -11.97 13.74
CA HIS A 28 -1.37 -12.62 12.44
C HIS A 28 -0.04 -13.22 12.03
N ASN A 29 0.99 -13.13 12.88
CA ASN A 29 2.35 -13.59 12.61
C ASN A 29 2.90 -12.99 11.30
N ILE A 30 2.85 -11.66 11.20
CA ILE A 30 3.32 -10.91 10.04
C ILE A 30 4.83 -10.70 10.13
N ALA A 31 5.55 -10.89 9.03
CA ALA A 31 7.00 -10.70 8.93
C ALA A 31 7.41 -9.48 8.09
N PHE A 32 6.47 -8.90 7.32
CA PHE A 32 6.70 -7.76 6.44
C PHE A 32 5.46 -6.85 6.42
N VAL A 33 5.62 -5.55 6.62
CA VAL A 33 4.52 -4.58 6.69
C VAL A 33 4.84 -3.36 5.84
N GLY A 34 3.91 -2.96 4.98
CA GLY A 34 3.88 -1.65 4.34
C GLY A 34 2.85 -0.74 5.00
N LEU A 35 3.26 0.40 5.55
CA LEU A 35 2.39 1.42 6.11
C LEU A 35 2.31 2.63 5.19
N LEU A 36 1.09 3.06 4.90
CA LEU A 36 0.80 4.19 4.01
C LEU A 36 0.18 5.36 4.80
N GLU A 37 0.40 6.56 4.28
CA GLU A 37 0.04 7.84 4.90
C GLU A 37 0.46 7.94 6.39
N THR A 38 1.70 7.53 6.72
CA THR A 38 2.13 7.54 8.13
C THR A 38 2.21 8.96 8.71
N ARG A 39 2.44 9.99 7.87
CA ARG A 39 2.46 11.41 8.26
C ARG A 39 3.40 11.68 9.45
N VAL A 40 4.48 10.89 9.56
CA VAL A 40 5.53 11.06 10.58
C VAL A 40 6.60 11.96 9.97
N ARG A 41 6.89 13.09 10.60
CA ARG A 41 7.98 13.98 10.16
C ARG A 41 9.33 13.41 10.59
N MET A 42 10.40 13.81 9.91
CA MET A 42 11.77 13.37 10.22
C MET A 42 12.13 13.48 11.71
N GLY A 43 11.84 14.61 12.36
CA GLY A 43 12.14 14.81 13.79
C GLY A 43 11.41 13.86 14.74
N ASN A 44 10.31 13.23 14.31
CA ASN A 44 9.57 12.25 15.09
C ASN A 44 9.90 10.80 14.70
N ARG A 45 10.68 10.58 13.63
CA ARG A 45 10.97 9.24 13.08
C ARG A 45 11.53 8.32 14.15
N ASP A 46 12.62 8.69 14.79
CA ASP A 46 13.32 7.83 15.75
C ASP A 46 12.45 7.50 16.96
N ARG A 47 11.62 8.46 17.40
CA ARG A 47 10.66 8.26 18.47
C ARG A 47 9.62 7.21 18.09
N VAL A 48 9.07 7.28 16.88
CA VAL A 48 8.10 6.29 16.40
C VAL A 48 8.78 4.94 16.17
N THR A 49 10.00 4.91 15.62
CA THR A 49 10.77 3.67 15.40
C THR A 49 11.00 2.89 16.69
N ARG A 50 11.26 3.57 17.83
CA ARG A 50 11.41 2.92 19.14
C ARG A 50 10.15 2.20 19.63
N MET A 51 8.98 2.57 19.12
CA MET A 51 7.69 1.96 19.50
C MET A 51 7.31 0.78 18.59
N LEU A 52 8.04 0.58 17.50
CA LEU A 52 7.89 -0.55 16.60
C LEU A 52 8.49 -1.82 17.23
N PRO A 53 8.16 -3.02 16.73
CA PRO A 53 8.63 -4.26 17.33
C PRO A 53 10.16 -4.31 17.39
N LYS A 54 10.69 -4.69 18.56
CA LYS A 54 12.13 -4.73 18.81
C LYS A 54 12.83 -5.65 17.80
N GLY A 55 13.95 -5.19 17.25
CA GLY A 55 14.76 -5.94 16.29
C GLY A 55 14.23 -5.94 14.86
N TRP A 56 13.11 -5.26 14.58
CA TRP A 56 12.65 -5.08 13.21
C TRP A 56 13.46 -4.00 12.47
N SER A 57 13.66 -4.24 11.19
CA SER A 57 14.28 -3.30 10.27
C SER A 57 13.22 -2.44 9.58
N SER A 58 13.63 -1.25 9.13
CA SER A 58 12.71 -0.33 8.48
C SER A 58 13.33 0.58 7.44
N VAL A 59 12.53 0.96 6.44
CA VAL A 59 12.84 2.02 5.48
C VAL A 59 11.65 2.95 5.30
N THR A 60 11.94 4.21 5.01
CA THR A 60 10.95 5.27 4.80
C THR A 60 11.32 6.10 3.60
N ASN A 61 10.36 6.82 3.03
CA ASN A 61 10.61 7.72 1.91
C ASN A 61 11.00 9.16 2.30
N HIS A 62 11.57 9.36 3.50
CA HIS A 62 11.87 10.70 4.00
C HIS A 62 12.94 11.46 3.21
N SER A 63 13.79 10.77 2.45
CA SER A 63 14.72 11.39 1.49
C SER A 63 14.01 12.21 0.41
N ASN A 64 12.72 11.91 0.17
CA ASN A 64 11.91 12.56 -0.85
C ASN A 64 10.71 13.29 -0.23
N SER A 65 10.18 12.82 0.90
CA SER A 65 8.99 13.38 1.56
C SER A 65 9.26 13.96 2.95
N LEU A 66 9.02 15.26 3.12
CA LEU A 66 9.14 15.97 4.41
C LEU A 66 8.22 15.43 5.53
N ILE A 67 7.15 14.72 5.17
CA ILE A 67 6.16 14.18 6.13
C ILE A 67 6.15 12.65 6.19
N GLY A 68 7.10 11.95 5.55
CA GLY A 68 7.22 10.48 5.63
C GLY A 68 5.91 9.75 5.35
N ARG A 69 5.55 9.59 4.07
CA ARG A 69 4.24 9.00 3.72
C ARG A 69 4.25 7.48 3.74
N ILE A 70 5.38 6.87 3.41
CA ILE A 70 5.50 5.43 3.22
C ILE A 70 6.56 4.90 4.18
N TRP A 71 6.20 3.86 4.91
CA TRP A 71 7.10 3.14 5.81
C TRP A 71 7.01 1.65 5.54
N VAL A 72 8.14 1.02 5.21
CA VAL A 72 8.24 -0.43 5.09
C VAL A 72 8.99 -0.98 6.29
N LEU A 73 8.45 -2.02 6.90
CA LEU A 73 8.93 -2.66 8.13
C LEU A 73 9.07 -4.15 7.88
N TRP A 74 10.12 -4.77 8.40
CA TRP A 74 10.28 -6.23 8.28
C TRP A 74 11.07 -6.83 9.42
N ASN A 75 10.81 -8.10 9.70
CA ASN A 75 11.61 -8.88 10.62
C ASN A 75 12.81 -9.49 9.88
N PRO A 76 14.05 -9.04 10.15
CA PRO A 76 15.24 -9.48 9.43
C PRO A 76 15.58 -10.97 9.64
N ASN A 77 14.97 -11.64 10.62
CA ASN A 77 15.15 -13.08 10.83
C ASN A 77 14.39 -13.95 9.80
N PHE A 78 13.37 -13.39 9.16
CA PHE A 78 12.51 -14.12 8.22
C PHE A 78 12.61 -13.58 6.80
N VAL A 79 12.77 -12.26 6.67
CA VAL A 79 12.69 -11.57 5.39
C VAL A 79 13.80 -10.53 5.33
N GLN A 80 14.42 -10.38 4.16
CA GLN A 80 15.27 -9.24 3.84
C GLN A 80 14.59 -8.38 2.77
N PHE A 81 14.45 -7.09 3.03
CA PHE A 81 13.99 -6.12 2.04
C PHE A 81 15.17 -5.32 1.50
N THR A 82 15.39 -5.38 0.19
CA THR A 82 16.44 -4.62 -0.50
C THR A 82 15.78 -3.54 -1.34
N VAL A 83 16.06 -2.29 -1.01
CA VAL A 83 15.53 -1.12 -1.72
C VAL A 83 16.17 -1.03 -3.10
N ILE A 84 15.34 -0.86 -4.13
CA ILE A 84 15.75 -0.59 -5.52
C ILE A 84 15.57 0.90 -5.85
N GLY A 85 14.52 1.54 -5.32
CA GLY A 85 14.21 2.94 -5.58
C GLY A 85 13.25 3.54 -4.57
N ILE A 86 13.37 4.84 -4.34
CA ILE A 86 12.49 5.60 -3.42
C ILE A 86 12.06 6.88 -4.13
N SER A 87 10.77 7.20 -4.04
CA SER A 87 10.20 8.46 -4.51
C SER A 87 9.17 9.00 -3.51
N ASN A 88 8.54 10.12 -3.85
CA ASN A 88 7.44 10.69 -3.06
C ASN A 88 6.24 9.76 -2.91
N GLN A 89 6.03 8.86 -3.88
CA GLN A 89 4.83 8.04 -4.00
C GLN A 89 5.13 6.53 -3.91
N THR A 90 6.40 6.13 -3.91
CA THR A 90 6.77 4.70 -3.95
C THR A 90 8.02 4.39 -3.12
N ILE A 91 8.05 3.20 -2.51
CA ILE A 91 9.27 2.52 -2.08
C ILE A 91 9.29 1.19 -2.84
N GLN A 92 10.27 1.04 -3.71
CA GLN A 92 10.46 -0.11 -4.56
C GLN A 92 11.58 -0.96 -3.99
N GLY A 93 11.40 -2.27 -3.99
CA GLY A 93 12.42 -3.17 -3.49
C GLY A 93 12.10 -4.64 -3.71
N SER A 94 13.12 -5.46 -3.51
CA SER A 94 13.01 -6.91 -3.55
C SER A 94 12.84 -7.46 -2.15
N VAL A 95 11.93 -8.42 -2.00
CA VAL A 95 11.72 -9.19 -0.78
C VAL A 95 12.37 -10.56 -0.98
N THR A 96 13.36 -10.89 -0.16
CA THR A 96 13.98 -12.22 -0.14
C THR A 96 13.65 -12.89 1.18
N ILE A 97 13.20 -14.14 1.13
CA ILE A 97 13.03 -14.94 2.34
C ILE A 97 14.42 -15.35 2.82
N VAL A 98 14.73 -15.17 4.10
CA VAL A 98 16.02 -15.58 4.66
C VAL A 98 16.15 -17.10 4.51
N GLY A 99 17.20 -17.54 3.81
CA GLY A 99 17.40 -18.95 3.42
C GLY A 99 16.57 -19.42 2.21
N GLY A 100 15.75 -18.56 1.62
CA GLY A 100 14.97 -18.81 0.40
C GLY A 100 15.51 -18.08 -0.83
N ARG A 101 15.01 -18.43 -2.02
CA ARG A 101 15.32 -17.67 -3.25
C ARG A 101 14.56 -16.34 -3.28
N PRO A 102 15.11 -15.26 -3.86
CA PRO A 102 14.41 -13.99 -4.03
C PRO A 102 13.09 -14.17 -4.81
N LEU A 103 11.99 -13.61 -4.29
CA LEU A 103 10.68 -13.65 -4.94
C LEU A 103 10.43 -12.32 -5.65
N LEU A 104 10.94 -12.19 -6.88
CA LEU A 104 10.43 -11.21 -7.83
C LEU A 104 9.69 -11.99 -8.90
N SER A 105 8.36 -11.87 -8.96
CA SER A 105 7.67 -12.34 -10.15
C SER A 105 8.01 -11.38 -11.28
N LYS A 106 8.52 -11.91 -12.40
CA LYS A 106 8.79 -11.16 -13.63
C LYS A 106 7.65 -10.20 -13.99
N ALA A 107 6.41 -10.64 -13.75
CA ALA A 107 5.19 -9.86 -13.92
C ALA A 107 5.13 -8.56 -13.10
N MET A 108 5.62 -8.54 -11.85
CA MET A 108 5.62 -7.33 -11.02
C MET A 108 6.67 -6.31 -11.49
N ALA A 109 7.83 -6.80 -11.95
CA ALA A 109 8.85 -5.93 -12.55
C ALA A 109 8.38 -5.31 -13.87
N GLU A 110 7.70 -6.09 -14.72
CA GLU A 110 7.13 -5.62 -15.99
C GLU A 110 5.98 -4.63 -15.78
N PHE A 111 5.09 -4.91 -14.81
CA PHE A 111 4.00 -4.01 -14.45
C PHE A 111 4.51 -2.65 -13.94
N GLU A 112 5.51 -2.67 -13.06
CA GLU A 112 6.17 -1.47 -12.56
C GLU A 112 6.81 -0.66 -13.70
N HIS A 113 7.56 -1.33 -14.59
CA HIS A 113 8.17 -0.67 -15.73
C HIS A 113 7.11 0.04 -16.60
N CYS A 114 5.96 -0.58 -16.81
CA CYS A 114 4.84 0.02 -17.52
C CYS A 114 4.31 1.28 -16.83
N ILE A 115 3.97 1.18 -15.53
CA ILE A 115 3.47 2.32 -14.74
C ILE A 115 4.46 3.48 -14.75
N ARG A 116 5.74 3.20 -14.56
CA ARG A 116 6.79 4.22 -14.43
C ARG A 116 7.15 4.86 -15.77
N LYS A 117 7.24 4.07 -16.86
CA LYS A 117 7.56 4.57 -18.20
C LYS A 117 6.46 5.45 -18.78
N ARG A 118 5.21 5.20 -18.38
CA ARG A 118 4.04 5.88 -18.92
C ARG A 118 3.47 6.95 -17.99
N GLU A 119 4.12 7.23 -16.85
CA GLU A 119 3.67 8.22 -15.86
C GLU A 119 2.19 8.05 -15.50
N ILE A 120 1.79 6.80 -15.28
CA ILE A 120 0.40 6.44 -15.05
C ILE A 120 0.07 6.66 -13.56
N GLU A 121 -0.96 7.44 -13.28
CA GLU A 121 -1.47 7.71 -11.94
C GLU A 121 -2.92 7.23 -11.77
N ASP A 122 -3.37 7.20 -10.52
CA ASP A 122 -4.77 6.92 -10.20
C ASP A 122 -5.69 8.04 -10.68
N LEU A 123 -6.73 7.65 -11.41
CA LEU A 123 -7.86 8.53 -11.64
C LEU A 123 -8.57 8.83 -10.32
N ARG A 124 -9.07 10.07 -10.19
CA ARG A 124 -9.96 10.43 -9.08
C ARG A 124 -11.18 9.52 -9.11
N GLN A 125 -11.57 8.99 -7.96
CA GLN A 125 -12.68 8.05 -7.86
C GLN A 125 -13.93 8.69 -7.27
N THR A 126 -15.10 8.27 -7.76
CA THR A 126 -16.42 8.64 -7.24
C THR A 126 -17.31 7.40 -7.13
N GLY A 127 -18.38 7.49 -6.33
CA GLY A 127 -19.32 6.38 -6.14
C GLY A 127 -18.90 5.41 -5.02
N HIS A 128 -19.04 4.10 -5.25
CA HIS A 128 -18.82 3.09 -4.23
C HIS A 128 -17.35 2.93 -3.82
N LEU A 129 -17.13 3.02 -2.50
CA LEU A 129 -15.79 2.99 -1.89
C LEU A 129 -15.10 1.63 -2.03
N PHE A 130 -15.88 0.55 -1.95
CA PHE A 130 -15.40 -0.82 -2.16
C PHE A 130 -15.83 -1.29 -3.54
N SER A 131 -14.89 -1.87 -4.27
CA SER A 131 -15.14 -2.37 -5.62
C SER A 131 -15.37 -3.86 -5.67
N TRP A 132 -15.16 -4.58 -4.57
CA TRP A 132 -15.41 -6.00 -4.44
C TRP A 132 -16.03 -6.33 -3.07
N ASN A 133 -16.91 -7.32 -3.00
CA ASN A 133 -17.41 -7.89 -1.75
C ASN A 133 -17.64 -9.40 -1.85
N ASN A 134 -17.50 -10.13 -0.75
CA ASN A 134 -17.65 -11.58 -0.73
C ASN A 134 -19.12 -12.08 -0.71
N LYS A 135 -20.11 -11.20 -0.93
CA LYS A 135 -21.57 -11.49 -0.90
C LYS A 135 -22.11 -12.10 0.40
N ARG A 136 -21.34 -12.12 1.48
CA ARG A 136 -21.78 -12.61 2.80
C ARG A 136 -22.36 -11.48 3.63
N THR A 137 -23.28 -11.81 4.52
CA THR A 137 -23.91 -10.87 5.47
C THR A 137 -23.27 -10.98 6.86
N GLU A 138 -23.59 -10.01 7.72
CA GLU A 138 -23.24 -10.00 9.15
C GLU A 138 -21.72 -10.10 9.42
N SER A 139 -21.31 -10.94 10.38
CA SER A 139 -19.93 -11.08 10.84
C SER A 139 -18.97 -11.63 9.78
N GLY A 140 -19.50 -12.25 8.72
CA GLY A 140 -18.73 -12.79 7.60
C GLY A 140 -18.55 -11.82 6.42
N ALA A 141 -19.16 -10.63 6.47
CA ALA A 141 -19.13 -9.67 5.37
C ALA A 141 -17.73 -9.06 5.19
N VAL A 142 -17.18 -9.21 3.98
CA VAL A 142 -15.89 -8.61 3.61
C VAL A 142 -16.09 -7.81 2.34
N ALA A 143 -15.78 -6.52 2.39
CA ALA A 143 -15.70 -5.64 1.23
C ALA A 143 -14.29 -5.05 1.12
N LYS A 144 -13.75 -5.01 -0.10
CA LYS A 144 -12.40 -4.51 -0.39
C LYS A 144 -12.42 -3.60 -1.60
N LYS A 145 -11.48 -2.67 -1.64
CA LYS A 145 -11.19 -1.88 -2.83
C LYS A 145 -10.00 -2.50 -3.55
N ILE A 146 -10.25 -3.12 -4.70
CA ILE A 146 -9.23 -3.84 -5.46
C ILE A 146 -9.13 -3.38 -6.92
N ASP A 147 -10.14 -2.66 -7.42
CA ASP A 147 -10.21 -2.16 -8.79
C ASP A 147 -9.83 -0.68 -8.85
N ARG A 148 -9.02 -0.31 -9.85
CA ARG A 148 -8.45 1.04 -10.05
C ARG A 148 -8.57 1.45 -11.52
N GLY A 149 -9.00 2.69 -11.75
CA GLY A 149 -8.86 3.36 -13.05
C GLY A 149 -7.54 4.13 -13.06
N LEU A 150 -6.77 3.99 -14.13
CA LEU A 150 -5.43 4.54 -14.26
C LEU A 150 -5.32 5.37 -15.55
N GLY A 151 -4.61 6.50 -15.51
CA GLY A 151 -4.39 7.38 -16.66
C GLY A 151 -3.02 8.05 -16.59
N ASN A 152 -2.49 8.53 -17.72
CA ASN A 152 -1.22 9.27 -17.76
C ASN A 152 -1.43 10.78 -17.86
N LEU A 153 -0.35 11.54 -17.69
CA LEU A 153 -0.38 13.01 -17.73
C LEU A 153 -0.93 13.59 -19.03
N TRP A 154 -0.71 12.93 -20.17
CA TRP A 154 -1.27 13.39 -21.45
C TRP A 154 -2.80 13.27 -21.44
N TRP A 155 -3.31 12.14 -20.97
CA TRP A 155 -4.74 11.89 -20.81
C TRP A 155 -5.40 12.83 -19.79
N PHE A 156 -4.72 13.15 -18.67
CA PHE A 156 -5.23 14.15 -17.72
C PHE A 156 -5.19 15.58 -18.24
N LYS A 157 -4.31 15.90 -19.18
CA LYS A 157 -4.31 17.23 -19.83
C LYS A 157 -5.49 17.37 -20.79
N GLU A 158 -5.83 16.30 -21.49
CA GLU A 158 -6.93 16.28 -22.46
C GLU A 158 -8.30 16.14 -21.76
N PHE A 159 -8.38 15.35 -20.70
CA PHE A 159 -9.61 15.08 -19.94
C PHE A 159 -9.44 15.45 -18.45
N SER A 160 -9.24 16.74 -18.17
CA SER A 160 -8.82 17.26 -16.85
C SER A 160 -9.78 16.99 -15.68
N ASP A 161 -11.07 16.76 -15.96
CA ASP A 161 -12.09 16.46 -14.96
C ASP A 161 -12.47 14.97 -14.89
N LEU A 162 -11.74 14.09 -15.59
CA LEU A 162 -12.08 12.68 -15.69
C LEU A 162 -12.00 11.97 -14.33
N LYS A 163 -13.03 11.20 -14.01
CA LYS A 163 -13.13 10.40 -12.78
C LYS A 163 -13.56 8.98 -13.11
N ALA A 164 -12.98 8.02 -12.40
CA ALA A 164 -13.44 6.65 -12.40
C ALA A 164 -14.65 6.52 -11.47
N GLN A 165 -15.84 6.34 -12.04
CA GLN A 165 -17.09 6.20 -11.29
C GLN A 165 -17.37 4.72 -11.01
N PHE A 166 -17.39 4.34 -9.74
CA PHE A 166 -17.75 3.00 -9.29
C PHE A 166 -19.24 2.94 -8.93
N LEU A 167 -20.01 2.17 -9.69
CA LEU A 167 -21.45 2.00 -9.49
C LEU A 167 -21.77 0.94 -8.43
N ARG A 168 -23.06 0.79 -8.10
CA ARG A 168 -23.52 -0.31 -7.24
C ARG A 168 -23.16 -1.65 -7.89
N PRO A 169 -22.62 -2.62 -7.13
CA PRO A 169 -22.32 -3.96 -7.64
C PRO A 169 -23.55 -4.70 -8.20
N GLY A 170 -24.76 -4.36 -7.73
CA GLY A 170 -25.97 -5.11 -8.05
C GLY A 170 -25.82 -6.59 -7.69
N ILE A 171 -26.04 -7.46 -8.67
CA ILE A 171 -25.88 -8.92 -8.51
C ILE A 171 -24.42 -9.38 -8.48
N SER A 172 -23.46 -8.59 -9.00
CA SER A 172 -22.04 -8.94 -9.04
C SER A 172 -21.35 -8.68 -7.71
N ASP A 173 -20.34 -9.49 -7.39
CA ASP A 173 -19.38 -9.23 -6.31
C ASP A 173 -18.46 -8.05 -6.61
N HIS A 174 -18.33 -7.64 -7.88
CA HIS A 174 -17.60 -6.45 -8.31
C HIS A 174 -18.52 -5.25 -8.60
N SER A 175 -18.02 -4.06 -8.30
CA SER A 175 -18.65 -2.78 -8.69
C SER A 175 -18.21 -2.39 -10.10
N PRO A 176 -19.14 -2.16 -11.05
CA PRO A 176 -18.80 -1.65 -12.36
C PRO A 176 -18.05 -0.32 -12.27
N CYS A 177 -16.97 -0.18 -13.04
CA CYS A 177 -16.22 1.08 -13.17
C CYS A 177 -16.53 1.73 -14.52
N ILE A 178 -17.06 2.95 -14.49
CA ILE A 178 -17.31 3.76 -15.69
C ILE A 178 -16.24 4.83 -15.82
N LEU A 179 -15.70 4.97 -17.03
CA LEU A 179 -14.82 6.05 -17.46
C LEU A 179 -15.58 6.87 -18.52
N PRO A 180 -16.11 8.05 -18.17
CA PRO A 180 -16.82 8.90 -19.13
C PRO A 180 -15.82 9.75 -19.92
N PHE A 181 -15.51 9.36 -21.15
CA PHE A 181 -14.66 10.11 -22.09
C PHE A 181 -15.50 11.03 -23.00
#